data_AF-A0A931E2F3-F1
#
_entry.id   AF-A0A931E2F3-F1
#
_cell.length_a   1.000
_cell.length_b   1.000
_cell.length_c   1.000
_cell.angle_alpha   90.00
_cell.angle_beta   90.00
_cell.angle_gamma   90.00
#
_symmetry.space_group_name_H-M   'P 1'
#
loop_
_entity.id
_entity.type
_entity.pdbx_description
1 polymer ?
#
loop_
_entity_poly.entity_id
_entity_poly.type
_entity_poly.pdbx_seq_one_letter_code
_entity_poly.pdbx_strand_id
1 'polypeptide(L)'
;MTSAHSQKAGAKETSKPTNTTPTPRGGSTVVRILPQLREFIKFGVVGGSGVIVNLATVYVVTKLLDASGITADDVFTSLAGTRFNIRWYHVIMTIAFVVANTWNYQLNRSWTFRKLPQRSWISGYFPFLATGILAFLVSLTVSTLLMNPTSLLALPPEIFDDSSGLRTRVYWAAAISTLVAMPVNFVINKIWTFGRPKVVMVDEHP
;
A
#
# COMPACT_ATOMS: atom_id res chain seq x y z
N MET A 1 -1.78 -97.65 25.36
CA MET A 1 -1.10 -98.15 24.14
C MET A 1 -1.72 -97.44 22.95
N THR A 2 -0.86 -96.91 22.05
CA THR A 2 -1.19 -96.35 20.72
C THR A 2 -2.05 -95.07 20.74
N SER A 3 -1.81 -93.97 20.02
CA SER A 3 -1.05 -93.70 18.80
C SER A 3 -0.70 -92.20 18.72
N ALA A 4 0.35 -91.89 17.95
CA ALA A 4 0.92 -90.58 17.69
C ALA A 4 0.02 -89.64 16.87
N HIS A 5 0.23 -88.32 16.98
CA HIS A 5 0.13 -87.43 15.82
C HIS A 5 1.15 -86.28 15.88
N SER A 6 2.03 -86.29 14.88
CA SER A 6 3.04 -85.30 14.54
C SER A 6 2.38 -84.04 13.99
N GLN A 7 2.76 -82.86 14.49
CA GLN A 7 2.46 -81.58 13.84
C GLN A 7 3.72 -80.99 13.24
N LYS A 8 3.65 -80.85 11.91
CA LYS A 8 4.63 -80.23 11.01
C LYS A 8 4.82 -78.74 11.32
N ALA A 9 6.06 -78.30 11.18
CA ALA A 9 6.44 -76.90 11.09
C ALA A 9 5.75 -76.21 9.90
N GLY A 10 4.96 -75.17 10.19
CA GLY A 10 4.45 -74.22 9.20
C GLY A 10 5.35 -72.99 9.16
N ALA A 11 6.00 -72.75 8.03
CA ALA A 11 6.74 -71.52 7.75
C ALA A 11 5.79 -70.32 7.82
N LYS A 12 6.12 -69.33 8.66
CA LYS A 12 5.37 -68.08 8.78
C LYS A 12 5.95 -67.08 7.79
N GLU A 13 5.24 -66.85 6.69
CA GLU A 13 5.53 -65.80 5.72
C GLU A 13 5.61 -64.43 6.41
N THR A 14 6.66 -63.70 6.06
CA THR A 14 6.98 -62.34 6.50
C THR A 14 6.09 -61.33 5.78
N SER A 15 5.02 -60.86 6.43
CA SER A 15 4.29 -59.67 5.96
C SER A 15 4.98 -58.41 6.48
N LYS A 16 5.66 -57.70 5.57
CA LYS A 16 6.28 -56.39 5.80
C LYS A 16 5.16 -55.33 5.94
N PRO A 17 5.21 -54.40 6.92
CA PRO A 17 4.21 -53.34 7.00
C PRO A 17 4.40 -52.35 5.84
N THR A 18 3.39 -52.24 4.99
CA THR A 18 3.31 -51.23 3.93
C THR A 18 3.10 -49.87 4.58
N ASN A 19 4.18 -49.12 4.78
CA ASN A 19 4.10 -47.68 5.08
C ASN A 19 3.54 -46.96 3.85
N THR A 20 2.23 -46.71 3.81
CA THR A 20 1.65 -45.76 2.87
C THR A 20 2.05 -44.35 3.31
N THR A 21 3.10 -43.81 2.69
CA THR A 21 3.42 -42.38 2.76
C THR A 21 2.21 -41.57 2.29
N PRO A 22 1.71 -40.58 3.06
CA PRO A 22 0.66 -39.72 2.56
C PRO A 22 1.22 -38.93 1.37
N THR A 23 0.58 -39.08 0.22
CA THR A 23 0.87 -38.32 -0.99
C THR A 23 0.73 -36.83 -0.67
N PRO A 24 1.68 -35.95 -1.06
CA PRO A 24 1.50 -34.52 -0.89
C PRO A 24 0.27 -34.12 -1.70
N ARG A 25 -0.80 -33.66 -1.04
CA ARG A 25 -1.92 -33.04 -1.74
C ARG A 25 -1.37 -31.80 -2.45
N GLY A 26 -1.09 -31.94 -3.75
CA GLY A 26 -0.78 -30.85 -4.65
C GLY A 26 -2.00 -29.93 -4.75
N GLY A 27 -2.15 -29.02 -3.79
CA GLY A 27 -3.10 -27.93 -3.89
C GLY A 27 -2.73 -27.11 -5.12
N SER A 28 -3.63 -27.08 -6.10
CA SER A 28 -3.33 -26.46 -7.39
C SER A 28 -2.87 -25.02 -7.19
N THR A 29 -1.84 -24.61 -7.94
CA THR A 29 -1.30 -23.24 -7.93
C THR A 29 -2.41 -22.18 -8.06
N VAL A 30 -3.52 -22.53 -8.72
CA VAL A 30 -4.73 -21.71 -8.88
C VAL A 30 -5.43 -21.41 -7.55
N VAL A 31 -5.49 -22.37 -6.61
CA VAL A 31 -6.09 -22.17 -5.27
C VAL A 31 -5.25 -21.21 -4.41
N ARG A 32 -3.94 -21.10 -4.68
CA ARG A 32 -3.05 -20.12 -4.01
C ARG A 32 -3.15 -18.71 -4.59
N ILE A 33 -3.43 -18.56 -5.88
CA ILE A 33 -3.44 -17.26 -6.58
C ILE A 33 -4.76 -16.48 -6.36
N LEU A 34 -5.90 -17.19 -6.26
CA LEU A 34 -7.22 -16.55 -6.15
C LEU A 34 -7.40 -15.62 -4.93
N PRO A 35 -6.91 -15.96 -3.72
CA PRO A 35 -6.98 -15.07 -2.55
C PRO A 35 -6.14 -13.79 -2.74
N GLN A 36 -4.97 -13.92 -3.36
CA GLN A 36 -4.00 -12.83 -3.59
C GLN A 36 -4.53 -11.83 -4.62
N LEU A 37 -5.21 -12.31 -5.66
CA LEU A 37 -5.86 -11.47 -6.67
C LEU A 37 -7.04 -10.68 -6.07
N ARG A 38 -7.82 -11.30 -5.19
CA ARG A 38 -8.94 -10.63 -4.51
C ARG A 38 -8.46 -9.54 -3.55
N GLU A 39 -7.35 -9.75 -2.87
CA GLU A 39 -6.70 -8.74 -2.04
C GLU A 39 -6.17 -7.59 -2.92
N PHE A 40 -5.50 -7.91 -4.04
CA PHE A 40 -5.02 -6.91 -4.99
C PHE A 40 -6.13 -6.02 -5.57
N ILE A 41 -7.27 -6.59 -5.96
CA ILE A 41 -8.42 -5.81 -6.47
C ILE A 41 -8.99 -4.89 -5.38
N LYS A 42 -9.12 -5.38 -4.14
CA LYS A 42 -9.58 -4.54 -3.03
C LYS A 42 -8.61 -3.39 -2.74
N PHE A 43 -7.30 -3.68 -2.74
CA PHE A 43 -6.27 -2.66 -2.62
C PHE A 43 -6.32 -1.66 -3.80
N GLY A 44 -6.57 -2.13 -5.02
CA GLY A 44 -6.71 -1.29 -6.20
C GLY A 44 -7.94 -0.38 -6.16
N VAL A 45 -9.09 -0.88 -5.71
CA VAL A 45 -10.32 -0.08 -5.58
C VAL A 45 -10.19 0.97 -4.48
N VAL A 46 -9.69 0.57 -3.30
CA VAL A 46 -9.47 1.52 -2.19
C VAL A 46 -8.42 2.55 -2.57
N GLY A 47 -7.28 2.10 -3.10
CA GLY A 47 -6.19 2.97 -3.54
C GLY A 47 -6.62 3.94 -4.64
N GLY A 48 -7.35 3.45 -5.65
CA GLY A 48 -7.89 4.27 -6.74
C GLY A 48 -8.86 5.34 -6.24
N SER A 49 -9.74 5.01 -5.29
CA SER A 49 -10.62 6.02 -4.67
C SER A 49 -9.83 7.10 -3.93
N GLY A 50 -8.74 6.71 -3.25
CA GLY A 50 -7.82 7.65 -2.61
C GLY A 50 -7.16 8.61 -3.59
N VAL A 51 -6.79 8.15 -4.80
CA VAL A 51 -6.25 9.03 -5.86
C VAL A 51 -7.27 10.09 -6.26
N ILE A 52 -8.54 9.70 -6.44
CA ILE A 52 -9.61 10.64 -6.79
C ILE A 52 -9.78 11.68 -5.67
N VAL A 53 -9.84 11.25 -4.41
CA VAL A 53 -9.96 12.16 -3.25
C VAL A 53 -8.74 13.08 -3.17
N ASN A 54 -7.54 12.58 -3.44
CA ASN A 54 -6.32 13.37 -3.46
C ASN A 54 -6.42 14.51 -4.49
N LEU A 55 -6.78 14.19 -5.74
CA LEU A 55 -6.90 15.18 -6.81
C LEU A 55 -8.03 16.18 -6.57
N ALA A 56 -9.18 15.71 -6.05
CA ALA A 56 -10.28 16.57 -5.66
C ALA A 56 -9.85 17.54 -4.54
N THR A 57 -9.07 17.08 -3.58
CA THR A 57 -8.57 17.93 -2.49
C THR A 57 -7.59 18.97 -3.02
N VAL A 58 -6.67 18.59 -3.92
CA VAL A 58 -5.78 19.56 -4.59
C VAL A 58 -6.61 20.63 -5.29
N TYR A 59 -7.60 20.22 -6.10
CA TYR A 59 -8.47 21.16 -6.82
C TYR A 59 -9.17 22.14 -5.86
N VAL A 60 -9.83 21.63 -4.82
CA VAL A 60 -10.60 22.46 -3.87
C VAL A 60 -9.67 23.40 -3.11
N VAL A 61 -8.56 22.91 -2.56
CA VAL A 61 -7.64 23.75 -1.77
C VAL A 61 -6.98 24.81 -2.65
N THR A 62 -6.55 24.46 -3.87
CA THR A 62 -6.02 25.45 -4.81
C THR A 62 -7.06 26.52 -5.11
N LYS A 63 -8.33 26.16 -5.36
CA LYS A 63 -9.36 27.17 -5.65
C LYS A 63 -9.69 28.07 -4.47
N LEU A 64 -9.64 27.56 -3.26
CA LEU A 64 -9.81 28.37 -2.05
C LEU A 64 -8.64 29.35 -1.86
N LEU A 65 -7.42 28.92 -2.15
CA LEU A 65 -6.24 29.79 -2.10
C LEU A 65 -6.26 30.85 -3.22
N ASP A 66 -6.57 30.46 -4.45
CA ASP A 66 -6.73 31.38 -5.58
C ASP A 66 -7.76 32.47 -5.26
N ALA A 67 -8.89 32.11 -4.64
CA ALA A 67 -9.93 33.05 -4.22
C ALA A 67 -9.46 34.05 -3.14
N SER A 68 -8.39 33.72 -2.41
CA SER A 68 -7.73 34.60 -1.45
C SER A 68 -6.51 35.36 -2.03
N GLY A 69 -6.24 35.20 -3.33
CA GLY A 69 -5.09 35.82 -4.00
C GLY A 69 -3.75 35.11 -3.76
N ILE A 70 -3.78 33.88 -3.20
CA ILE A 70 -2.59 33.06 -2.95
C ILE A 70 -2.50 32.00 -4.04
N THR A 71 -1.39 31.98 -4.77
CA THR A 71 -1.13 31.01 -5.83
C THR A 71 -0.32 29.82 -5.32
N ALA A 72 -0.36 28.71 -6.05
CA ALA A 72 0.39 27.50 -5.70
C ALA A 72 1.92 27.71 -5.72
N ASP A 73 2.42 28.65 -6.53
CA ASP A 73 3.83 28.96 -6.63
C ASP A 73 4.32 29.90 -5.53
N ASP A 74 3.43 30.61 -4.82
CA ASP A 74 3.85 31.56 -3.79
C ASP A 74 4.64 30.88 -2.67
N VAL A 75 5.57 31.64 -2.08
CA VAL A 75 6.39 31.15 -0.97
C VAL A 75 5.52 31.08 0.28
N PHE A 76 5.41 29.89 0.87
CA PHE A 76 4.79 29.69 2.17
C PHE A 76 5.79 29.98 3.29
N THR A 77 7.00 29.39 3.21
CA THR A 77 8.10 29.70 4.13
C THR A 77 9.46 29.37 3.51
N SER A 78 10.50 30.10 3.91
CA SER A 78 11.87 29.85 3.47
C SER A 78 12.56 28.85 4.40
N LEU A 79 13.36 27.93 3.85
CA LEU A 79 14.21 27.07 4.67
C LEU A 79 15.39 27.90 5.19
N ALA A 80 15.43 28.13 6.50
CA ALA A 80 16.44 28.94 7.17
C ALA A 80 17.86 28.61 6.69
N GLY A 81 18.59 29.65 6.24
CA GLY A 81 19.97 29.53 5.79
C GLY A 81 20.17 28.91 4.39
N THR A 82 19.10 28.68 3.62
CA THR A 82 19.21 28.11 2.26
C THR A 82 18.47 28.97 1.23
N ARG A 83 18.74 28.70 -0.07
CA ARG A 83 17.99 29.28 -1.19
C ARG A 83 16.64 28.57 -1.46
N PHE A 84 16.34 27.51 -0.73
CA PHE A 84 15.16 26.68 -0.96
C PHE A 84 13.96 27.19 -0.18
N ASN A 85 12.78 27.10 -0.78
CA ASN A 85 11.53 27.58 -0.21
C ASN A 85 10.48 26.47 -0.23
N ILE A 86 9.73 26.35 0.86
CA ILE A 86 8.45 25.65 0.87
C ILE A 86 7.45 26.61 0.24
N ARG A 87 6.93 26.22 -0.92
CA ARG A 87 5.87 26.93 -1.64
C ARG A 87 4.50 26.35 -1.32
N TRP A 88 3.44 27.10 -1.60
CA TRP A 88 2.06 26.69 -1.30
C TRP A 88 1.64 25.36 -1.94
N TYR A 89 2.18 24.98 -3.11
CA TYR A 89 1.90 23.66 -3.67
C TYR A 89 2.34 22.51 -2.76
N HIS A 90 3.39 22.66 -1.96
CA HIS A 90 3.79 21.64 -0.98
C HIS A 90 2.75 21.51 0.13
N VAL A 91 2.19 22.64 0.57
CA VAL A 91 1.12 22.67 1.58
C VAL A 91 -0.13 22.01 1.04
N ILE A 92 -0.55 22.39 -0.18
CA ILE A 92 -1.70 21.80 -0.89
C ILE A 92 -1.54 20.27 -0.99
N MET A 93 -0.38 19.79 -1.43
CA MET A 93 -0.13 18.35 -1.58
C MET A 93 -0.06 17.62 -0.24
N THR A 94 0.43 18.27 0.81
CA THR A 94 0.41 17.71 2.17
C THR A 94 -1.02 17.54 2.66
N ILE A 95 -1.88 18.55 2.48
CA ILE A 95 -3.30 18.47 2.84
C ILE A 95 -3.99 17.36 2.05
N ALA A 96 -3.77 17.31 0.73
CA ALA A 96 -4.34 16.29 -0.14
C ALA A 96 -3.95 14.86 0.29
N PHE A 97 -2.67 14.64 0.62
CA PHE A 97 -2.18 13.37 1.16
C PHE A 97 -2.89 13.00 2.46
N VAL A 98 -2.98 13.91 3.42
CA VAL A 98 -3.62 13.62 4.72
C VAL A 98 -5.10 13.27 4.53
N VAL A 99 -5.82 14.02 3.70
CA VAL A 99 -7.24 13.77 3.41
C VAL A 99 -7.43 12.43 2.69
N ALA A 100 -6.66 12.16 1.63
CA ALA A 100 -6.72 10.90 0.89
C ALA A 100 -6.32 9.69 1.75
N ASN A 101 -5.29 9.84 2.59
CA ASN A 101 -4.85 8.79 3.50
C ASN A 101 -5.91 8.50 4.58
N THR A 102 -6.56 9.54 5.10
CA THR A 102 -7.69 9.40 6.03
C THR A 102 -8.86 8.69 5.37
N TRP A 103 -9.19 9.05 4.12
CA TRP A 103 -10.20 8.36 3.32
C TRP A 103 -9.88 6.87 3.16
N ASN A 104 -8.64 6.55 2.78
CA ASN A 104 -8.18 5.18 2.62
C ASN A 104 -8.24 4.39 3.94
N TYR A 105 -7.87 5.00 5.06
CA TYR A 105 -7.98 4.39 6.39
C TYR A 105 -9.43 4.07 6.73
N GLN A 106 -10.31 5.05 6.55
CA GLN A 106 -11.72 4.92 6.88
C GLN A 106 -12.41 3.85 6.02
N LEU A 107 -12.12 3.83 4.72
CA LEU A 107 -12.67 2.83 3.81
C LEU A 107 -12.16 1.41 4.13
N ASN A 108 -10.85 1.27 4.42
CA ASN A 108 -10.30 -0.03 4.85
C ASN A 108 -10.94 -0.52 6.15
N ARG A 109 -11.17 0.37 7.11
CA ARG A 109 -11.80 0.05 8.39
C ARG A 109 -13.28 -0.30 8.24
N SER A 110 -14.05 0.48 7.48
CA SER A 110 -15.50 0.32 7.34
C SER A 110 -15.91 -0.81 6.40
N TRP A 111 -15.04 -1.19 5.46
CA TRP A 111 -15.34 -2.19 4.45
C TRP A 111 -14.41 -3.39 4.47
N THR A 112 -13.11 -3.20 4.19
CA THR A 112 -12.13 -4.30 4.03
C THR A 112 -12.01 -5.16 5.29
N PHE A 113 -11.92 -4.52 6.45
CA PHE A 113 -11.67 -5.19 7.73
C PHE A 113 -12.86 -5.17 8.69
N ARG A 114 -14.05 -4.77 8.25
CA ARG A 114 -15.24 -4.58 9.10
C ARG A 114 -15.56 -5.74 10.05
N LYS A 115 -15.24 -6.97 9.67
CA LYS A 115 -15.53 -8.20 10.44
C LYS A 115 -14.43 -8.58 11.45
N LEU A 116 -13.31 -7.88 11.47
CA LEU A 116 -12.20 -8.15 12.40
C LEU A 116 -12.32 -7.25 13.65
N PRO A 117 -11.84 -7.72 14.83
CA PRO A 117 -11.71 -6.87 16.01
C PRO A 117 -10.89 -5.62 15.69
N GLN A 118 -11.48 -4.45 15.92
CA GLN A 118 -10.86 -3.17 15.58
C GLN A 118 -10.22 -2.54 16.82
N ARG A 119 -9.00 -2.03 16.67
CA ARG A 119 -8.45 -1.05 17.63
C ARG A 119 -9.29 0.24 17.60
N SER A 120 -9.10 1.13 18.57
CA SER A 120 -9.67 2.48 18.50
C SER A 120 -9.25 3.17 17.18
N TRP A 121 -10.04 4.15 16.73
CA TRP A 121 -9.79 4.84 15.46
C TRP A 121 -8.40 5.50 15.44
N ILE A 122 -8.06 6.24 16.51
CA ILE A 122 -6.80 6.97 16.62
C ILE A 122 -5.60 6.02 16.71
N SER A 123 -5.70 4.95 17.49
CA SER A 123 -4.60 3.99 17.65
C SER A 123 -4.30 3.19 16.38
N GLY A 124 -5.25 3.09 15.44
CA GLY A 124 -5.02 2.51 14.11
C GLY A 124 -4.60 3.54 13.06
N TYR A 125 -5.06 4.79 13.18
CA TYR A 125 -4.83 5.84 12.19
C TYR A 125 -3.35 6.24 12.07
N PHE A 126 -2.66 6.53 13.18
CA PHE A 126 -1.26 7.00 13.10
C PHE A 126 -0.28 5.98 12.50
N PRO A 127 -0.34 4.67 12.85
CA PRO A 127 0.44 3.66 12.15
C PRO A 127 0.13 3.59 10.65
N PHE A 128 -1.15 3.75 10.26
CA PHE A 128 -1.56 3.78 8.86
C PHE A 128 -1.13 5.07 8.15
N LEU A 129 -1.04 6.20 8.85
CA LEU A 129 -0.47 7.43 8.31
C LEU A 129 1.03 7.28 8.08
N ALA A 130 1.74 6.67 9.04
CA ALA A 130 3.18 6.47 8.97
C ALA A 130 3.61 5.64 7.75
N THR A 131 2.84 4.62 7.35
CA THR A 131 3.12 3.86 6.12
C THR A 131 3.04 4.71 4.86
N GLY A 132 2.12 5.67 4.83
CA GLY A 132 1.91 6.55 3.69
C GLY A 132 2.99 7.62 3.51
N ILE A 133 3.75 7.96 4.56
CA ILE A 133 4.72 9.08 4.54
C ILE A 133 5.78 8.88 3.47
N LEU A 134 6.34 7.68 3.30
CA LEU A 134 7.41 7.49 2.32
C LEU A 134 6.91 7.65 0.88
N ALA A 135 5.73 7.10 0.55
CA ALA A 135 5.09 7.33 -0.75
C ALA A 135 4.77 8.82 -0.96
N PHE A 136 4.34 9.51 0.10
CA PHE A 136 4.11 10.94 0.08
C PHE A 136 5.39 11.75 -0.18
N LEU A 137 6.53 11.38 0.44
CA LEU A 137 7.81 12.04 0.17
C LEU A 137 8.26 11.87 -1.28
N VAL A 138 8.01 10.70 -1.87
CA VAL A 138 8.23 10.50 -3.31
C VAL A 138 7.32 11.41 -4.13
N SER A 139 6.02 11.48 -3.78
CA SER A 139 5.07 12.37 -4.45
C SER A 139 5.52 13.84 -4.37
N LEU A 140 5.95 14.31 -3.20
CA LEU A 140 6.49 15.66 -3.03
C LEU A 140 7.73 15.89 -3.88
N THR A 141 8.67 14.94 -3.88
CA THR A 141 9.91 15.05 -4.67
C THR A 141 9.61 15.18 -6.15
N VAL A 142 8.78 14.29 -6.70
CA VAL A 142 8.35 14.33 -8.10
C VAL A 142 7.65 15.65 -8.37
N SER A 143 6.76 16.10 -7.48
CA SER A 143 6.02 17.34 -7.70
C SER A 143 6.94 18.56 -7.74
N THR A 144 7.97 18.58 -6.91
CA THR A 144 8.96 19.66 -6.87
C THR A 144 9.79 19.67 -8.14
N LEU A 145 10.12 18.50 -8.70
CA LEU A 145 10.79 18.41 -9.99
C LEU A 145 9.88 18.87 -11.15
N LEU A 146 8.58 18.61 -11.08
CA LEU A 146 7.61 19.03 -12.10
C LEU A 146 7.26 20.52 -12.01
N MET A 147 7.20 21.08 -10.80
CA MET A 147 6.84 22.48 -10.55
C MET A 147 8.01 23.45 -10.70
N ASN A 148 9.25 23.00 -10.49
CA ASN A 148 10.43 23.87 -10.57
C ASN A 148 10.80 24.15 -12.04
N PRO A 149 10.73 25.40 -12.53
CA PRO A 149 11.02 25.74 -13.94
C PRO A 149 12.48 25.50 -14.34
N THR A 150 13.40 25.39 -13.39
CA THR A 150 14.82 25.07 -13.66
C THR A 150 15.10 23.57 -13.71
N SER A 151 14.10 22.74 -13.40
CA SER A 151 14.22 21.28 -13.42
C SER A 151 14.14 20.76 -14.85
N LEU A 152 14.90 19.70 -15.15
CA LEU A 152 14.80 19.00 -16.45
C LEU A 152 13.44 18.32 -16.64
N LEU A 153 12.72 18.05 -15.55
CA LEU A 153 11.39 17.45 -15.57
C LEU A 153 10.28 18.48 -15.41
N ALA A 154 10.61 19.78 -15.48
CA ALA A 154 9.61 20.84 -15.35
C ALA A 154 8.46 20.63 -16.34
N LEU A 155 7.23 20.83 -15.87
CA LEU A 155 6.09 20.84 -16.75
C LEU A 155 6.18 22.06 -17.69
N PRO A 156 6.00 21.89 -19.01
CA PRO A 156 6.17 22.94 -20.00
C PRO A 156 5.20 24.11 -19.74
N PRO A 157 5.69 25.33 -19.48
CA PRO A 157 4.85 26.48 -19.16
C PRO A 157 3.95 26.91 -20.32
N GLU A 158 4.31 26.61 -21.57
CA GLU A 158 3.52 26.88 -22.77
C GLU A 158 2.26 26.01 -22.89
N ILE A 159 2.24 24.85 -22.22
CA ILE A 159 1.07 23.97 -22.13
C ILE A 159 0.34 24.21 -20.80
N PHE A 160 1.10 24.27 -19.71
CA PHE A 160 0.60 24.42 -18.35
C PHE A 160 0.86 25.85 -17.85
N ASP A 161 0.08 26.78 -18.39
CA ASP A 161 0.16 28.23 -18.18
C ASP A 161 -0.86 28.76 -17.15
N ASP A 162 -1.58 27.87 -16.47
CA ASP A 162 -2.58 28.19 -15.45
C ASP A 162 -3.79 29.01 -15.96
N SER A 163 -3.96 29.16 -17.27
CA SER A 163 -5.07 29.93 -17.89
C SER A 163 -6.45 29.27 -17.75
N SER A 164 -6.48 27.96 -17.53
CA SER A 164 -7.72 27.17 -17.37
C SER A 164 -7.47 25.98 -16.46
N GLY A 165 -8.52 25.34 -15.94
CA GLY A 165 -8.40 24.19 -15.04
C GLY A 165 -7.57 23.03 -15.63
N LEU A 166 -7.70 22.75 -16.94
CA LEU A 166 -6.90 21.69 -17.58
C LEU A 166 -5.46 22.13 -17.90
N ARG A 167 -5.16 23.42 -17.82
CA ARG A 167 -3.81 23.98 -18.00
C ARG A 167 -3.17 24.35 -16.66
N THR A 168 -3.85 24.12 -15.54
CA THR A 168 -3.30 24.40 -14.20
C THR A 168 -2.20 23.41 -13.86
N ARG A 169 -0.98 23.91 -13.69
CA ARG A 169 0.24 23.10 -13.53
C ARG A 169 0.22 22.24 -12.27
N VAL A 170 -0.26 22.79 -11.15
CA VAL A 170 -0.29 22.08 -9.87
C VAL A 170 -1.18 20.84 -9.91
N TYR A 171 -2.24 20.82 -10.75
CA TYR A 171 -3.12 19.66 -10.90
C TYR A 171 -2.41 18.50 -11.59
N TRP A 172 -1.65 18.81 -12.65
CA TRP A 172 -0.87 17.80 -13.37
C TRP A 172 0.33 17.33 -12.58
N ALA A 173 1.01 18.24 -11.87
CA ALA A 173 2.08 17.86 -10.95
C ALA A 173 1.54 16.89 -9.89
N ALA A 174 0.40 17.19 -9.27
CA ALA A 174 -0.23 16.30 -8.29
C ALA A 174 -0.64 14.95 -8.90
N ALA A 175 -1.23 14.94 -10.10
CA ALA A 175 -1.63 13.72 -10.78
C ALA A 175 -0.45 12.81 -11.09
N ILE A 176 0.56 13.32 -11.79
CA ILE A 176 1.75 12.55 -12.17
C ILE A 176 2.47 12.04 -10.92
N SER A 177 2.69 12.90 -9.92
CA SER A 177 3.34 12.51 -8.67
C SER A 177 2.59 11.41 -7.92
N THR A 178 1.25 11.50 -7.87
CA THR A 178 0.42 10.47 -7.23
C THR A 178 0.50 9.15 -7.98
N LEU A 179 0.46 9.18 -9.32
CA LEU A 179 0.63 7.98 -10.15
C LEU A 179 1.99 7.31 -9.93
N VAL A 180 3.07 8.10 -9.84
CA VAL A 180 4.42 7.59 -9.56
C VAL A 180 4.55 7.05 -8.14
N ALA A 181 3.89 7.67 -7.15
CA ALA A 181 3.93 7.22 -5.77
C ALA A 181 3.15 5.92 -5.52
N MET A 182 2.16 5.57 -6.35
CA MET A 182 1.34 4.37 -6.17
C MET A 182 2.14 3.06 -6.17
N PRO A 183 2.98 2.76 -7.19
CA PRO A 183 3.84 1.58 -7.17
C PRO A 183 4.77 1.53 -5.96
N VAL A 184 5.33 2.68 -5.57
CA VAL A 184 6.22 2.79 -4.41
C VAL A 184 5.49 2.40 -3.13
N ASN A 185 4.28 2.94 -2.93
CA ASN A 185 3.43 2.60 -1.79
C ASN A 185 3.13 1.10 -1.73
N PHE A 186 2.84 0.47 -2.88
CA PHE A 186 2.60 -0.97 -2.95
C PHE A 186 3.84 -1.78 -2.55
N VAL A 187 5.03 -1.45 -3.08
CA VAL A 187 6.28 -2.16 -2.77
C VAL A 187 6.63 -2.03 -1.28
N ILE A 188 6.46 -0.85 -0.70
CA ILE A 188 6.73 -0.62 0.73
C ILE A 188 5.80 -1.45 1.61
N ASN A 189 4.48 -1.36 1.38
CA ASN A 189 3.51 -2.16 2.12
C ASN A 189 3.79 -3.66 1.95
N LYS A 190 4.26 -4.08 0.76
CA LYS A 190 4.63 -5.47 0.50
C LYS A 190 5.81 -5.94 1.35
N ILE A 191 6.87 -5.13 1.46
CA ILE A 191 8.08 -5.49 2.20
C ILE A 191 7.88 -5.36 3.71
N TRP A 192 7.19 -4.31 4.16
CA TRP A 192 7.05 -3.99 5.58
C TRP A 192 5.95 -4.78 6.27
N THR A 193 4.77 -4.93 5.64
CA THR A 193 3.61 -5.59 6.27
C THR A 193 3.61 -7.11 6.07
N PHE A 194 4.20 -7.63 4.99
CA PHE A 194 4.28 -9.07 4.72
C PHE A 194 5.69 -9.67 4.94
N GLY A 195 6.62 -8.91 5.54
CA GLY A 195 7.87 -9.46 6.08
C GLY A 195 7.54 -10.52 7.13
N ARG A 196 7.98 -11.77 6.87
CA ARG A 196 7.54 -13.01 7.55
C ARG A 196 7.28 -12.85 9.07
N PRO A 197 6.17 -13.39 9.61
CA PRO A 197 5.98 -13.48 11.06
C PRO A 197 7.17 -14.21 11.69
N LYS A 198 7.79 -13.63 12.72
CA LYS A 198 8.70 -14.38 13.58
C LYS A 198 7.87 -15.47 14.27
N VAL A 199 8.09 -16.72 13.89
CA VAL A 199 7.49 -17.86 14.59
C VAL A 199 8.11 -17.89 15.98
N VAL A 200 7.33 -17.51 16.99
CA VAL A 200 7.71 -17.75 18.38
C VAL A 200 7.37 -19.21 18.65
N MET A 201 8.39 -20.06 18.70
CA MET A 201 8.25 -21.42 19.19
C MET A 201 7.95 -21.29 20.69
N VAL A 202 6.72 -21.57 21.10
CA VAL A 202 6.42 -21.77 22.52
C VAL A 202 6.93 -23.16 22.84
N ASP A 203 8.04 -23.26 23.55
CA ASP A 203 8.50 -24.53 24.12
C ASP A 203 7.49 -24.93 25.20
N GLU A 204 6.63 -25.88 24.84
CA GLU A 204 5.70 -26.54 25.75
C GLU A 204 6.55 -27.50 26.60
N HIS A 205 6.96 -27.05 27.79
CA HIS A 205 7.59 -27.92 28.78
C HIS A 205 6.54 -28.85 29.42
N PRO A 206 6.85 -30.16 29.56
CA PRO A 206 5.93 -31.19 30.03
C PRO A 206 5.56 -31.09 31.51
#